data_AF-A0A1G0M3R7-F1
#
_entry.id   AF-A0A1G0M3R7-F1
#
_cell.length_a   1.000
_cell.length_b   1.000
_cell.length_c   1.000
_cell.angle_alpha   90.00
_cell.angle_beta   90.00
_cell.angle_gamma   90.00
#
_symmetry.space_group_name_H-M   'P 1'
#
loop_
_entity.id
_entity.type
_entity.pdbx_description
1 polymer ?
#
loop_
_entity_poly.entity_id
_entity_poly.type
_entity_poly.pdbx_seq_one_letter_code
_entity_poly.pdbx_strand_id
1 'polypeptide(L)'
;MTIQSGNLQRAPVNQTLATPFVVRVTDANGTELSGIQVTWTVRYGGGIFVSTGQSTATTITSQFGLSSVQFRLGPGLGRVGINAAVTGASRRFTVWAVQ
;
A
#
# COMPACT_ATOMS: atom_id res chain seq x y z
N MET A 1 5.04 -11.49 5.66
CA MET A 1 4.80 -10.35 4.74
C MET A 1 5.97 -9.38 4.78
N THR A 2 6.41 -8.88 3.63
CA THR A 2 7.49 -7.87 3.48
C THR A 2 7.08 -6.80 2.46
N ILE A 3 7.69 -5.61 2.56
CA ILE A 3 7.52 -4.55 1.56
C ILE A 3 8.47 -4.85 0.40
N GLN A 4 8.02 -4.65 -0.84
CA GLN A 4 8.83 -4.84 -2.04
C GLN A 4 9.11 -3.51 -2.75
N SER A 5 8.18 -2.56 -2.74
CA SER A 5 8.36 -1.25 -3.38
C SER A 5 7.36 -0.20 -2.89
N GLY A 6 7.58 1.06 -3.27
CA GLY A 6 6.64 2.16 -3.10
C GLY A 6 6.65 2.84 -1.72
N ASN A 7 7.46 2.38 -0.77
CA ASN A 7 7.62 3.10 0.49
C ASN A 7 8.49 4.35 0.32
N LEU A 8 8.36 5.31 1.25
CA LEU A 8 9.21 6.51 1.35
C LEU A 8 9.16 7.48 0.16
N GLN A 9 8.09 7.44 -0.63
CA GLN A 9 7.90 8.33 -1.78
C GLN A 9 7.51 9.75 -1.37
N ARG A 10 7.73 10.71 -2.28
CA ARG A 10 7.28 12.09 -2.19
C ARG A 10 6.64 12.51 -3.49
N ALA A 11 5.52 13.23 -3.43
CA ALA A 11 4.93 13.87 -4.59
C ALA A 11 4.10 15.10 -4.16
N PRO A 12 3.79 16.02 -5.09
CA PRO A 12 2.88 17.11 -4.80
C PRO A 12 1.52 16.62 -4.32
N VAL A 13 0.80 17.45 -3.55
CA VAL A 13 -0.59 17.18 -3.16
C VAL A 13 -1.47 16.85 -4.37
N ASN A 14 -2.50 16.03 -4.16
CA ASN A 14 -3.42 15.56 -5.21
C ASN A 14 -2.81 14.72 -6.34
N GLN A 15 -1.48 14.46 -6.33
CA GLN A 15 -0.81 13.64 -7.33
C GLN A 15 -0.82 12.16 -6.99
N THR A 16 -0.81 11.34 -8.05
CA THR A 16 -0.59 9.90 -7.94
C THR A 16 0.90 9.66 -7.72
N LEU A 17 1.23 8.83 -6.74
CA LEU A 17 2.62 8.44 -6.49
C LEU A 17 3.18 7.67 -7.68
N ALA A 18 4.47 7.85 -7.99
CA ALA A 18 5.08 7.27 -9.18
C ALA A 18 5.22 5.74 -9.09
N THR A 19 5.53 5.22 -7.90
CA THR A 19 5.72 3.79 -7.67
C THR A 19 4.52 3.21 -6.91
N PRO A 20 3.92 2.09 -7.34
CA PRO A 20 2.87 1.42 -6.58
C PRO A 20 3.41 0.89 -5.24
N PHE A 21 2.54 0.74 -4.26
CA PHE A 21 2.87 -0.01 -3.05
C PHE A 21 2.78 -1.50 -3.36
N VAL A 22 3.86 -2.24 -3.09
CA VAL A 22 3.88 -3.69 -3.29
C VAL A 22 4.32 -4.39 -2.01
N VAL A 23 3.58 -5.43 -1.62
CA VAL A 23 3.96 -6.36 -0.57
C VAL A 23 4.09 -7.77 -1.13
N ARG A 24 4.97 -8.57 -0.50
CA ARG A 24 5.05 -10.01 -0.70
C ARG A 24 4.51 -10.73 0.54
N VAL A 25 3.67 -11.72 0.34
CA VAL A 25 3.14 -12.61 1.39
C VAL A 25 3.76 -13.99 1.20
N THR A 26 4.33 -14.50 2.29
CA THR A 26 4.95 -15.81 2.37
C THR A 26 4.48 -16.51 3.64
N ASP A 27 4.57 -17.84 3.67
CA ASP A 27 4.41 -18.64 4.88
C ASP A 27 5.66 -18.54 5.79
N ALA A 28 5.69 -19.35 6.87
CA ALA A 28 6.80 -19.40 7.81
C ALA A 28 8.08 -20.01 7.23
N ASN A 29 7.97 -20.82 6.17
CA ASN A 29 9.10 -21.44 5.47
C ASN A 29 9.65 -20.54 4.34
N GLY A 30 8.98 -19.42 4.05
CA GLY A 30 9.35 -18.50 2.99
C GLY A 30 8.67 -18.76 1.65
N THR A 31 7.77 -19.75 1.57
CA THR A 31 7.01 -20.07 0.35
C THR A 31 6.05 -18.94 0.01
N GLU A 32 6.03 -18.47 -1.24
CA GLU A 32 5.04 -17.48 -1.70
C GLU A 32 3.60 -17.99 -1.60
N LEU A 33 2.71 -17.16 -1.07
CA LEU A 33 1.30 -17.50 -0.90
C LEU A 33 0.42 -16.72 -1.88
N SER A 34 -0.16 -17.44 -2.86
CA SER A 34 -1.18 -16.94 -3.79
C SER A 34 -2.57 -16.94 -3.18
N GLY A 35 -3.48 -16.10 -3.70
CA GLY A 35 -4.89 -16.12 -3.28
C GLY A 35 -5.16 -15.47 -1.91
N ILE A 36 -4.16 -14.85 -1.29
CA ILE A 36 -4.31 -14.21 0.02
C ILE A 36 -4.86 -12.80 -0.16
N GLN A 37 -5.95 -12.49 0.54
CA GLN A 37 -6.50 -11.14 0.58
C GLN A 37 -5.62 -10.21 1.40
N VAL A 38 -5.20 -9.11 0.78
CA VAL A 38 -4.50 -7.99 1.43
C VAL A 38 -5.46 -6.82 1.53
N THR A 39 -5.68 -6.33 2.75
CA THR A 39 -6.43 -5.11 3.03
C THR A 39 -5.49 -3.93 3.16
N TRP A 40 -5.74 -2.89 2.39
CA TRP A 40 -5.01 -1.63 2.40
C TRP A 40 -5.86 -0.54 3.03
N THR A 41 -5.27 0.28 3.90
CA THR A 41 -6.00 1.32 4.63
C THR A 41 -5.13 2.56 4.84
N VAL A 42 -5.65 3.72 4.48
CA VAL A 42 -5.06 5.01 4.87
C VAL A 42 -5.28 5.23 6.37
N ARG A 43 -4.18 5.43 7.11
CA ARG A 43 -4.21 5.65 8.57
C ARG A 43 -4.30 7.13 8.93
N TYR A 44 -3.57 7.98 8.20
CA TYR A 44 -3.51 9.43 8.43
C TYR A 44 -2.98 10.13 7.17
N GLY A 45 -3.16 11.44 7.07
CA GLY A 45 -2.70 12.26 5.94
C GLY A 45 -3.63 12.26 4.71
N GLY A 46 -4.63 11.36 4.68
CA GLY A 46 -5.63 11.29 3.62
C GLY A 46 -5.10 10.73 2.30
N GLY A 47 -5.88 10.89 1.23
CA GLY A 47 -5.63 10.28 -0.08
C GLY A 47 -6.51 9.05 -0.34
N ILE A 48 -6.35 8.48 -1.53
CA ILE A 48 -7.20 7.40 -2.03
C ILE A 48 -6.39 6.33 -2.76
N PHE A 49 -6.84 5.09 -2.70
CA PHE A 49 -6.39 4.05 -3.61
C PHE A 49 -7.07 4.26 -4.96
N VAL A 50 -6.28 4.32 -6.03
CA VAL A 50 -6.78 4.71 -7.37
C VAL A 50 -7.84 3.74 -7.89
N SER A 51 -7.71 2.45 -7.57
CA SER A 51 -8.65 1.41 -8.02
C SER A 51 -10.04 1.53 -7.42
N THR A 52 -10.17 2.03 -6.19
CA THR A 52 -11.45 2.13 -5.48
C THR A 52 -11.96 3.57 -5.37
N GLY A 53 -11.08 4.56 -5.49
CA GLY A 53 -11.38 5.94 -5.17
C GLY A 53 -11.60 6.20 -3.67
N GLN A 54 -11.26 5.23 -2.80
CA GLN A 54 -11.54 5.26 -1.36
C GLN A 54 -10.25 5.21 -0.53
N SER A 55 -10.38 5.48 0.77
CA SER A 55 -9.29 5.34 1.76
C SER A 55 -8.99 3.88 2.14
N THR A 56 -9.73 2.93 1.56
CA THR A 56 -9.56 1.49 1.71
C THR A 56 -9.57 0.78 0.35
N ALA A 57 -8.83 -0.33 0.26
CA ALA A 57 -8.85 -1.22 -0.89
C ALA A 57 -8.53 -2.66 -0.44
N THR A 58 -9.05 -3.64 -1.17
CA THR A 58 -8.70 -5.05 -0.99
C THR A 58 -8.18 -5.62 -2.31
N THR A 59 -7.09 -6.37 -2.25
CA THR A 59 -6.49 -7.04 -3.42
C THR A 59 -6.12 -8.47 -3.05
N ILE A 60 -5.89 -9.31 -4.05
CA ILE A 60 -5.48 -10.72 -3.88
C ILE A 60 -4.02 -10.88 -4.31
N THR A 61 -3.23 -11.67 -3.60
CA THR A 61 -1.86 -11.99 -4.00
C THR A 61 -1.82 -12.85 -5.27
N SER A 62 -0.88 -12.57 -6.15
CA SER A 62 -0.61 -13.38 -7.35
C SER A 62 0.10 -14.69 -7.02
N GLN A 63 0.39 -15.50 -8.04
CA GLN A 63 1.18 -16.74 -7.91
C GLN A 63 2.57 -16.55 -7.27
N PHE A 64 3.12 -15.33 -7.31
CA PHE A 64 4.40 -14.99 -6.67
C PHE A 64 4.22 -14.35 -5.28
N GLY A 65 3.04 -14.49 -4.68
CA GLY A 65 2.70 -13.91 -3.38
C GLY A 65 2.67 -12.38 -3.37
N LEU A 66 2.62 -11.73 -4.54
CA LEU A 66 2.69 -10.28 -4.67
C LEU A 66 1.30 -9.66 -4.71
N SER A 67 1.15 -8.55 -4.01
CA SER A 67 -0.06 -7.72 -4.02
C SER A 67 0.32 -6.25 -4.16
N SER A 68 -0.41 -5.51 -4.99
CA SER A 68 -0.06 -4.15 -5.42
C SER A 68 -1.26 -3.21 -5.42
N VAL A 69 -1.04 -1.95 -5.06
CA VAL A 69 -2.01 -0.85 -5.20
C VAL A 69 -1.33 0.44 -5.66
N GLN A 70 -2.04 1.21 -6.49
CA GLN A 70 -1.66 2.58 -6.83
C GLN A 70 -2.34 3.56 -5.86
N PHE A 71 -1.62 4.59 -5.43
CA PHE A 71 -2.11 5.55 -4.44
C PHE A 71 -2.01 7.00 -4.93
N ARG A 72 -3.06 7.78 -4.69
CA ARG A 72 -3.11 9.23 -4.95
C ARG A 72 -3.19 9.99 -3.64
N LEU A 73 -2.29 10.95 -3.47
CA LEU A 73 -2.24 11.82 -2.29
C LEU A 73 -3.49 12.70 -2.21
N GLY A 74 -3.86 13.09 -0.99
CA GLY A 74 -4.89 14.09 -0.74
C GLY A 74 -4.37 15.53 -0.90
N PRO A 75 -5.20 16.53 -0.57
CA PRO A 75 -4.83 17.95 -0.67
C PRO A 75 -3.95 18.44 0.51
N GLY A 76 -3.82 17.66 1.58
CA GLY A 76 -3.04 18.03 2.76
C GLY A 76 -1.54 17.77 2.60
N LEU A 77 -0.71 18.69 3.08
CA LEU A 77 0.74 18.54 3.13
C LEU A 77 1.18 17.62 4.28
N GLY A 78 2.38 17.03 4.13
CA GLY A 78 3.04 16.30 5.20
C GLY A 78 3.00 14.78 5.04
N ARG A 79 3.16 14.08 6.18
CA ARG A 79 3.27 12.61 6.18
C ARG A 79 1.91 11.97 5.92
N VAL A 80 1.90 10.96 5.05
CA VAL A 80 0.75 10.07 4.82
C VAL A 80 1.14 8.65 5.19
N GLY A 81 0.31 8.01 6.00
CA GLY A 81 0.55 6.66 6.50
C GLY A 81 -0.46 5.67 5.95
N ILE A 82 0.03 4.55 5.41
CA ILE A 82 -0.80 3.49 4.85
C ILE A 82 -0.45 2.17 5.53
N ASN A 83 -1.46 1.33 5.80
CA ASN A 83 -1.30 -0.03 6.28
C ASN A 83 -1.67 -1.04 5.20
N ALA A 84 -0.87 -2.09 5.05
CA ALA A 84 -1.21 -3.31 4.32
C ALA A 84 -1.30 -4.46 5.33
N ALA A 85 -2.40 -5.19 5.35
CA ALA A 85 -2.65 -6.24 6.33
C ALA A 85 -3.18 -7.52 5.69
N VAL A 86 -2.76 -8.64 6.25
CA VAL A 86 -3.33 -9.98 6.09
C VAL A 86 -3.62 -10.53 7.49
N THR A 87 -4.32 -11.66 7.59
CA THR A 87 -4.46 -12.36 8.87
C THR A 87 -3.09 -12.63 9.49
N GLY A 88 -2.85 -12.14 10.71
CA GLY A 88 -1.61 -12.38 11.46
C GLY A 88 -0.40 -11.53 11.08
N ALA A 89 -0.46 -10.66 10.06
CA ALA A 89 0.67 -9.79 9.71
C ALA A 89 0.25 -8.45 9.09
N SER A 90 1.04 -7.40 9.35
CA SER A 90 0.84 -6.09 8.73
C SER A 90 2.15 -5.38 8.40
N ARG A 91 2.12 -4.47 7.42
CA ARG A 91 3.24 -3.61 7.01
C ARG A 91 2.76 -2.19 6.79
N ARG A 92 3.61 -1.23 7.19
CA ARG A 92 3.31 0.20 7.13
C ARG A 92 4.14 0.87 6.06
N PHE A 93 3.46 1.64 5.21
CA PHE A 93 4.07 2.57 4.27
C PHE A 93 3.98 3.98 4.85
N THR A 94 5.02 4.77 4.64
CA THR A 94 5.07 6.20 4.94
C THR A 94 5.55 6.93 3.70
N VAL A 95 4.78 7.92 3.27
CA VAL A 95 5.09 8.78 2.13
C VAL A 95 4.85 10.24 2.53
N TRP A 96 5.22 11.19 1.67
CA TRP A 96 5.03 12.61 1.93
C TRP A 96 4.31 13.32 0.79
N ALA A 97 3.27 14.07 1.13
CA ALA A 97 2.74 15.11 0.29
C ALA A 97 3.56 16.38 0.47
N VAL A 98 4.05 16.93 -0.64
CA VAL A 98 4.75 18.21 -0.71
C VAL A 98 3.96 19.20 -1.57
N GLN A 99 4.42 20.44 -1.65
CA GLN A 99 3.82 21.44 -2.54
C GLN A 99 4.07 21.08 -4.01
#